data_AF-A0A5C5S8V0-F1
#
_entry.id   AF-A0A5C5S8V0-F1
#
_cell.length_a   1.000
_cell.length_b   1.000
_cell.length_c   1.000
_cell.angle_alpha   90.00
_cell.angle_beta   90.00
_cell.angle_gamma   90.00
#
_symmetry.space_group_name_H-M   'P 1'
#
loop_
_entity.id
_entity.type
_entity.pdbx_description
1 polymer ?
#
loop_
_entity_poly.entity_id
_entity_poly.type
_entity_poly.pdbx_seq_one_letter_code
_entity_poly.pdbx_strand_id
1 'polypeptide(L)'
;MALATFAVGAASAGASYTGQQSAAKAQNKQYAANAESARRAASESYASLQQRIDQERAATIDEQFQTAIDAKRAGATATVAAGEAGVNGHSIDALLADYKAQQGRFNANTQQNLRSTEGQLRQEMKGVQAQAETRINSVPRGQKPSFIDAGLRIIGAGIGAYSDRERWIRGNPESRG
;
A
#
# COMPACT_ATOMS: atom_id res chain seq x y z
N MET A 1 -7.39 58.59 10.59
CA MET A 1 -7.31 57.20 11.09
C MET A 1 -7.35 56.11 10.02
N ALA A 2 -7.87 56.33 8.80
CA ALA A 2 -8.00 55.27 7.78
C ALA A 2 -6.70 54.79 7.09
N LEU A 3 -5.65 55.62 7.06
CA LEU A 3 -4.36 55.24 6.45
C LEU A 3 -3.51 54.33 7.35
N ALA A 4 -3.67 54.44 8.68
CA ALA A 4 -2.97 53.60 9.64
C ALA A 4 -3.46 52.14 9.62
N THR A 5 -4.78 51.93 9.46
CA THR A 5 -5.37 50.59 9.32
C THR A 5 -4.98 49.90 8.01
N PHE A 6 -4.83 50.64 6.91
CA PHE A 6 -4.36 50.09 5.63
C PHE A 6 -2.88 49.64 5.68
N ALA A 7 -2.00 50.42 6.32
CA ALA A 7 -0.59 50.09 6.50
C ALA A 7 -0.38 48.87 7.42
N VAL A 8 -1.17 48.76 8.49
CA VAL A 8 -1.16 47.58 9.38
C VAL A 8 -1.65 46.32 8.65
N GLY A 9 -2.64 46.44 7.76
CA GLY A 9 -3.12 45.34 6.91
C GLY A 9 -2.09 44.82 5.91
N ALA A 10 -1.31 45.71 5.29
CA ALA A 10 -0.25 45.31 4.35
C ALA A 10 0.98 44.71 5.04
N ALA A 11 1.40 45.27 6.19
CA ALA A 11 2.51 44.74 6.99
C ALA A 11 2.18 43.36 7.60
N SER A 12 0.95 43.19 8.10
CA SER A 12 0.47 41.89 8.59
C SER A 12 0.35 40.85 7.47
N ALA A 13 -0.03 41.24 6.24
CA ALA A 13 -0.02 40.34 5.09
C ALA A 13 1.40 39.86 4.69
N GLY A 14 2.40 40.75 4.75
CA GLY A 14 3.81 40.40 4.48
C GLY A 14 4.42 39.45 5.52
N ALA A 15 4.17 39.70 6.81
CA ALA A 15 4.58 38.80 7.89
C ALA A 15 3.84 37.45 7.85
N SER A 16 2.57 37.46 7.44
CA SER A 16 1.77 36.24 7.24
C SER A 16 2.32 35.40 6.08
N TYR A 17 2.81 36.02 5.00
CA TYR A 17 3.35 35.32 3.84
C TYR A 17 4.67 34.59 4.15
N THR A 18 5.59 35.23 4.88
CA THR A 18 6.86 34.60 5.27
C THR A 18 6.64 33.47 6.29
N GLY A 19 5.72 33.66 7.25
CA GLY A 19 5.29 32.62 8.19
C GLY A 19 4.65 31.41 7.50
N GLN A 20 3.74 31.65 6.55
CA GLN A 20 3.09 30.59 5.76
C GLN A 20 4.08 29.83 4.87
N GLN A 21 5.07 30.52 4.29
CA GLN A 21 6.11 29.87 3.49
C GLN A 21 7.00 28.95 4.34
N SER A 22 7.34 29.37 5.56
CA SER A 22 8.07 28.53 6.52
C SER A 22 7.25 27.31 6.96
N ALA A 23 5.96 27.50 7.26
CA ALA A 23 5.04 26.42 7.61
C ALA A 23 4.89 25.41 6.47
N ALA A 24 4.75 25.87 5.22
CA ALA A 24 4.67 25.00 4.05
C ALA A 24 5.96 24.18 3.82
N LYS A 25 7.15 24.78 4.06
CA LYS A 25 8.43 24.06 4.01
C LYS A 25 8.51 22.98 5.09
N ALA A 26 8.09 23.30 6.32
CA ALA A 26 8.07 22.34 7.43
C ALA A 26 7.12 21.16 7.14
N GLN A 27 5.92 21.43 6.62
CA GLN A 27 4.95 20.40 6.20
C GLN A 27 5.50 19.50 5.09
N ASN A 28 6.15 20.09 4.07
CA ASN A 28 6.76 19.31 3.00
C ASN A 28 7.93 18.44 3.48
N LYS A 29 8.70 18.91 4.46
CA LYS A 29 9.77 18.10 5.08
C LYS A 29 9.19 16.91 5.86
N GLN A 30 8.11 17.12 6.62
CA GLN A 30 7.41 16.03 7.31
C GLN A 30 6.80 15.02 6.32
N TYR A 31 6.17 15.51 5.25
CA TYR A 31 5.66 14.67 4.17
C TYR A 31 6.76 13.81 3.54
N ALA A 32 7.90 14.40 3.20
CA ALA A 32 9.03 13.69 2.60
C ALA A 32 9.58 12.59 3.53
N ALA A 33 9.78 12.91 4.82
CA ALA A 33 10.25 11.95 5.81
C ALA A 33 9.26 10.79 6.02
N ASN A 34 7.96 11.10 6.10
CA ASN A 34 6.91 10.08 6.21
C ASN A 34 6.85 9.20 4.96
N ALA A 35 6.98 9.79 3.77
CA ALA A 35 6.97 9.03 2.52
C ALA A 35 8.20 8.12 2.38
N GLU A 36 9.37 8.57 2.81
CA GLU A 36 10.58 7.76 2.84
C GLU A 36 10.44 6.59 3.81
N SER A 37 9.95 6.84 5.02
CA SER A 37 9.69 5.78 6.01
C SER A 37 8.65 4.76 5.52
N ALA A 38 7.54 5.22 4.94
CA ALA A 38 6.50 4.34 4.40
C ALA A 38 7.03 3.47 3.25
N ARG A 39 7.87 4.02 2.37
CA ARG A 39 8.52 3.28 1.28
C ARG A 39 9.51 2.24 1.80
N ARG A 40 10.33 2.58 2.79
CA ARG A 40 11.26 1.63 3.43
C ARG A 40 10.50 0.45 4.05
N ALA A 41 9.48 0.74 4.86
CA ALA A 41 8.65 -0.30 5.47
C ALA A 41 7.97 -1.19 4.43
N ALA A 42 7.48 -0.62 3.32
CA ALA A 42 6.92 -1.39 2.21
C ALA A 42 7.98 -2.28 1.54
N SER A 43 9.19 -1.77 1.31
CA SER A 43 10.27 -2.55 0.69
C SER A 43 10.72 -3.74 1.56
N GLU A 44 10.82 -3.55 2.87
CA GLU A 44 11.14 -4.62 3.83
C GLU A 44 10.02 -5.68 3.85
N SER A 45 8.77 -5.24 3.82
CA SER A 45 7.61 -6.13 3.75
C SER A 45 7.61 -6.94 2.46
N TYR A 46 7.93 -6.33 1.32
CA TYR A 46 8.08 -7.06 0.04
C TYR A 46 9.20 -8.09 0.08
N ALA A 47 10.36 -7.74 0.63
CA ALA A 47 11.47 -8.68 0.75
C ALA A 47 11.07 -9.90 1.61
N SER A 48 10.39 -9.67 2.73
CA SER A 48 9.87 -10.73 3.60
C SER A 48 8.83 -11.62 2.90
N LEU A 49 7.87 -11.02 2.20
CA LEU A 49 6.85 -11.77 1.45
C LEU A 49 7.46 -12.57 0.30
N GLN A 50 8.43 -12.01 -0.41
CA GLN A 50 9.14 -12.73 -1.47
C GLN A 50 9.95 -13.91 -0.89
N GLN A 51 10.61 -13.72 0.24
CA GLN A 51 11.31 -14.80 0.92
C GLN A 51 10.36 -15.92 1.34
N ARG A 52 9.13 -15.60 1.79
CA ARG A 52 8.09 -16.60 2.05
C ARG A 52 7.69 -17.36 0.79
N ILE A 53 7.53 -16.69 -0.35
CA ILE A 53 7.26 -17.35 -1.64
C ILE A 53 8.35 -18.37 -1.96
N ASP A 54 9.62 -17.98 -1.80
CA ASP A 54 10.75 -18.85 -2.12
C ASP A 54 10.85 -20.04 -1.16
N GLN A 55 10.54 -19.85 0.13
CA GLN A 55 10.44 -20.93 1.12
C GLN A 55 9.34 -21.94 0.78
N GLU A 56 8.14 -21.47 0.43
CA GLU A 56 7.01 -22.33 0.03
C GLU A 56 7.32 -23.14 -1.24
N ARG A 57 8.01 -22.52 -2.20
CA ARG A 57 8.50 -23.19 -3.41
C ARG A 57 9.50 -24.29 -3.07
N ALA A 58 10.50 -23.99 -2.24
CA ALA A 58 11.50 -24.95 -1.81
C ALA A 58 10.85 -26.13 -1.08
N ALA A 59 9.96 -25.86 -0.12
CA ALA A 59 9.24 -26.90 0.61
C ALA A 59 8.41 -27.79 -0.33
N THR A 60 7.72 -27.20 -1.31
CA THR A 60 6.96 -27.95 -2.32
C THR A 60 7.85 -28.85 -3.18
N ILE A 61 9.04 -28.37 -3.56
CA ILE A 61 10.00 -29.15 -4.35
C ILE A 61 10.53 -30.33 -3.53
N ASP A 62 10.90 -30.09 -2.27
CA ASP A 62 11.39 -31.13 -1.36
C ASP A 62 10.33 -32.21 -1.13
N GLU A 63 9.07 -31.82 -0.93
CA GLU A 63 7.95 -32.76 -0.73
C GLU A 63 7.69 -33.62 -1.97
N GLN A 64 7.74 -33.04 -3.17
CA GLN A 64 7.64 -33.78 -4.44
C GLN A 64 8.81 -34.75 -4.63
N PHE A 65 10.02 -34.33 -4.28
CA PHE A 65 11.21 -35.18 -4.37
C PHE A 65 11.12 -36.37 -3.42
N GLN A 66 10.71 -36.14 -2.17
CA GLN A 66 10.52 -37.20 -1.18
C GLN A 66 9.44 -38.19 -1.63
N THR A 67 8.30 -37.69 -2.11
CA THR A 67 7.22 -38.54 -2.65
C THR A 67 7.70 -39.36 -3.85
N ALA A 68 8.56 -38.79 -4.71
CA ALA A 68 9.15 -39.52 -5.82
C ALA A 68 10.12 -40.63 -5.37
N ILE A 69 10.91 -40.40 -4.32
CA ILE A 69 11.76 -41.43 -3.73
C ILE A 69 10.90 -42.56 -3.15
N ASP A 70 9.86 -42.21 -2.40
CA ASP A 70 9.02 -43.21 -1.73
C ASP A 70 8.21 -44.04 -2.74
N ALA A 71 7.71 -43.42 -3.81
CA ALA A 71 7.11 -44.13 -4.93
C ALA A 71 8.09 -45.12 -5.60
N LYS A 72 9.35 -44.73 -5.78
CA LYS A 72 10.39 -45.63 -6.32
C LYS A 72 10.71 -46.79 -5.37
N ARG A 73 10.82 -46.52 -4.07
CA ARG A 73 11.04 -47.57 -3.05
C ARG A 73 9.89 -48.56 -3.02
N ALA A 74 8.66 -48.07 -2.96
CA ALA A 74 7.45 -48.91 -2.98
C ALA A 74 7.40 -49.78 -4.24
N GLY A 75 7.70 -49.20 -5.41
CA GLY A 75 7.76 -49.94 -6.67
C GLY A 75 8.84 -51.02 -6.68
N ALA A 76 10.03 -50.73 -6.15
CA ALA A 76 11.11 -51.71 -6.04
C ALA A 76 10.72 -52.87 -5.09
N THR A 77 10.19 -52.57 -3.92
CA THR A 77 9.72 -53.59 -2.96
C THR A 77 8.61 -54.46 -3.56
N ALA A 78 7.64 -53.87 -4.25
CA ALA A 78 6.57 -54.61 -4.92
C ALA A 78 7.14 -55.56 -5.99
N THR A 79 8.12 -55.08 -6.77
CA THR A 79 8.78 -55.89 -7.81
C THR A 79 9.53 -57.08 -7.22
N VAL A 80 10.31 -56.86 -6.14
CA VAL A 80 11.06 -57.93 -5.45
C VAL A 80 10.09 -58.96 -4.86
N ALA A 81 9.06 -58.50 -4.15
CA ALA A 81 8.08 -59.39 -3.51
C ALA A 81 7.32 -60.26 -4.54
N ALA A 82 6.98 -59.72 -5.72
CA ALA A 82 6.38 -60.51 -6.79
C ALA A 82 7.33 -61.55 -7.39
N GLY A 83 8.62 -61.20 -7.54
CA GLY A 83 9.65 -62.13 -7.96
C GLY A 83 9.80 -63.31 -7.01
N GLU A 84 9.72 -63.06 -5.69
CA GLU A 84 9.77 -64.10 -4.66
C GLU A 84 8.47 -64.93 -4.56
N ALA A 85 7.31 -64.31 -4.80
CA ALA A 85 6.00 -64.96 -4.68
C ALA A 85 5.52 -65.67 -5.97
N GLY A 86 6.25 -65.57 -7.08
CA GLY A 86 5.87 -66.18 -8.36
C GLY A 86 4.60 -65.61 -8.99
N VAL A 87 4.22 -64.37 -8.63
CA VAL A 87 2.98 -63.73 -9.07
C VAL A 87 3.21 -63.05 -10.44
N ASN A 88 2.34 -63.35 -11.41
CA ASN A 88 2.45 -62.90 -12.80
C ASN A 88 2.42 -61.35 -12.96
N GLY A 89 3.14 -60.83 -13.97
CA GLY A 89 3.45 -59.40 -14.14
C GLY A 89 2.28 -58.42 -14.31
N HIS A 90 1.11 -58.86 -14.78
CA HIS A 90 -0.02 -57.95 -15.03
C HIS A 90 -0.61 -57.30 -13.76
N SER A 91 -0.64 -58.02 -12.63
CA SER A 91 -1.13 -57.49 -11.37
C SER A 91 -0.16 -56.46 -10.77
N ILE A 92 1.13 -56.65 -11.00
CA ILE A 92 2.21 -55.74 -10.57
C ILE A 92 2.19 -54.47 -11.40
N ASP A 93 2.03 -54.57 -12.73
CA ASP A 93 1.93 -53.41 -13.60
C ASP A 93 0.73 -52.52 -13.24
N ALA A 94 -0.41 -53.13 -12.92
CA ALA A 94 -1.59 -52.42 -12.46
C ALA A 94 -1.34 -51.68 -11.12
N LEU A 95 -0.69 -52.34 -10.16
CA LEU A 95 -0.33 -51.73 -8.87
C LEU A 95 0.67 -50.58 -9.05
N LEU A 96 1.69 -50.76 -9.89
CA LEU A 96 2.69 -49.73 -10.19
C LEU A 96 2.06 -48.52 -10.90
N ALA A 97 1.09 -48.77 -11.79
CA ALA A 97 0.31 -47.73 -12.45
C ALA A 97 -0.54 -46.95 -11.46
N ASP A 98 -1.19 -47.62 -10.49
CA ASP A 98 -1.96 -46.95 -9.45
C ASP A 98 -1.06 -46.08 -8.55
N TYR A 99 0.10 -46.58 -8.12
CA TYR A 99 1.07 -45.79 -7.36
C TYR A 99 1.54 -44.54 -8.11
N LYS A 100 1.85 -44.67 -9.41
CA LYS A 100 2.21 -43.51 -10.26
C LYS A 100 1.05 -42.53 -10.38
N ALA A 101 -0.18 -43.01 -10.49
CA ALA A 101 -1.37 -42.15 -10.53
C ALA A 101 -1.57 -41.42 -9.20
N GLN A 102 -1.40 -42.09 -8.06
CA GLN A 102 -1.45 -41.49 -6.73
C GLN A 102 -0.38 -40.41 -6.56
N GLN A 103 0.88 -40.72 -6.93
CA GLN A 103 1.97 -39.75 -6.94
C GLN A 103 1.66 -38.54 -7.82
N GLY A 104 1.12 -38.76 -9.02
CA GLY A 104 0.74 -37.69 -9.93
C GLY A 104 -0.34 -36.77 -9.35
N ARG A 105 -1.38 -37.35 -8.73
CA ARG A 105 -2.44 -36.60 -8.03
C ARG A 105 -1.89 -35.80 -6.85
N PHE A 106 -1.02 -36.41 -6.05
CA PHE A 106 -0.38 -35.74 -4.93
C PHE A 106 0.43 -34.53 -5.41
N ASN A 107 1.33 -34.72 -6.38
CA ASN A 107 2.13 -33.63 -6.94
C ASN A 107 1.26 -32.51 -7.52
N ALA A 108 0.16 -32.85 -8.21
CA ALA A 108 -0.77 -31.86 -8.76
C ALA A 108 -1.46 -31.05 -7.66
N ASN A 109 -1.88 -31.70 -6.58
CA ASN A 109 -2.49 -31.05 -5.42
C ASN A 109 -1.49 -30.14 -4.70
N THR A 110 -0.26 -30.60 -4.44
CA THR A 110 0.78 -29.79 -3.81
C THR A 110 1.11 -28.56 -4.64
N GLN A 111 1.24 -28.69 -5.97
CA GLN A 111 1.44 -27.53 -6.85
C GLN A 111 0.25 -26.58 -6.87
N GLN A 112 -0.98 -27.10 -6.79
CA GLN A 112 -2.17 -26.25 -6.72
C GLN A 112 -2.22 -25.46 -5.42
N ASN A 113 -1.82 -26.07 -4.31
CA ASN A 113 -1.67 -25.40 -3.02
C ASN A 113 -0.62 -24.30 -3.11
N LEU A 114 0.57 -24.60 -3.64
CA LEU A 114 1.63 -23.60 -3.86
C LEU A 114 1.13 -22.41 -4.67
N ARG A 115 0.47 -22.64 -5.82
CA ARG A 115 -0.08 -21.55 -6.65
C ARG A 115 -1.09 -20.68 -5.89
N SER A 116 -1.91 -21.30 -5.05
CA SER A 116 -2.88 -20.60 -4.21
C SER A 116 -2.20 -19.74 -3.16
N THR A 117 -1.20 -20.29 -2.46
CA THR A 117 -0.38 -19.56 -1.48
C THR A 117 0.36 -18.40 -2.12
N GLU A 118 1.01 -18.60 -3.28
CA GLU A 118 1.65 -17.50 -4.01
C GLU A 118 0.65 -16.41 -4.41
N GLY A 119 -0.57 -16.79 -4.82
CA GLY A 119 -1.64 -15.86 -5.14
C GLY A 119 -2.01 -14.98 -3.94
N GLN A 120 -2.14 -15.58 -2.76
CA GLN A 120 -2.41 -14.88 -1.51
C GLN A 120 -1.26 -13.94 -1.14
N LEU A 121 -0.01 -14.41 -1.18
CA LEU A 121 1.18 -13.59 -0.89
C LEU A 121 1.31 -12.40 -1.86
N ARG A 122 0.98 -12.60 -3.15
CA ARG A 122 0.91 -11.49 -4.12
C ARG A 122 -0.19 -10.49 -3.79
N GLN A 123 -1.32 -10.94 -3.25
CA GLN A 123 -2.38 -10.04 -2.79
C GLN A 123 -1.97 -9.28 -1.52
N GLU A 124 -1.25 -9.94 -0.60
CA GLU A 124 -0.65 -9.28 0.57
C GLU A 124 0.31 -8.16 0.15
N MET A 125 1.15 -8.40 -0.87
CA MET A 125 2.01 -7.35 -1.44
C MET A 125 1.19 -6.15 -1.94
N LYS A 126 0.08 -6.36 -2.66
CA LYS A 126 -0.80 -5.24 -3.06
C LYS A 126 -1.38 -4.49 -1.85
N GLY A 127 -1.69 -5.21 -0.76
CA GLY A 127 -2.12 -4.61 0.50
C GLY A 127 -1.05 -3.72 1.13
N VAL A 128 0.21 -4.19 1.15
CA VAL A 128 1.38 -3.39 1.59
C VAL A 128 1.51 -2.12 0.76
N GLN A 129 1.35 -2.22 -0.56
CA GLN A 129 1.37 -1.06 -1.46
C GLN A 129 0.31 -0.03 -1.06
N ALA A 130 -0.95 -0.47 -0.97
CA ALA A 130 -2.08 0.39 -0.64
C ALA A 130 -1.92 1.04 0.74
N GLN A 131 -1.39 0.31 1.72
CA GLN A 131 -1.10 0.83 3.05
C GLN A 131 -0.01 1.91 3.01
N ALA A 132 1.06 1.70 2.24
CA ALA A 132 2.11 2.69 2.06
C ALA A 132 1.59 3.96 1.39
N GLU A 133 0.79 3.83 0.33
CA GLU A 133 0.13 4.94 -0.35
C GLU A 133 -0.79 5.72 0.59
N THR A 134 -1.59 5.01 1.41
CA THR A 134 -2.47 5.63 2.40
C THR A 134 -1.67 6.40 3.45
N ARG A 135 -0.57 5.83 3.97
CA ARG A 135 0.32 6.52 4.92
C ARG A 135 0.97 7.75 4.29
N ILE A 136 1.35 7.69 3.02
CA ILE A 136 1.92 8.83 2.29
C ILE A 136 0.86 9.93 2.15
N ASN A 137 -0.35 9.58 1.75
CA ASN A 137 -1.43 10.52 1.45
C ASN A 137 -2.10 11.11 2.71
N SER A 138 -1.93 10.48 3.88
CA SER A 138 -2.48 11.00 5.14
C SER A 138 -1.72 12.22 5.69
N VAL A 139 -0.52 12.52 5.17
CA VAL A 139 0.23 13.72 5.55
C VAL A 139 -0.05 14.84 4.54
N PRO A 140 -0.64 15.97 4.96
CA PRO A 140 -0.89 17.10 4.08
C PRO A 140 0.41 17.64 3.48
N ARG A 141 0.43 17.85 2.16
CA ARG A 141 1.50 18.61 1.51
C ARG A 141 1.29 20.10 1.78
N GLY A 142 2.37 20.80 2.08
CA GLY A 142 2.34 22.25 2.28
C GLY A 142 1.97 22.95 0.99
N GLN A 143 0.78 23.56 0.94
CA GLN A 143 0.35 24.40 -0.18
C GLN A 143 1.15 25.71 -0.14
N LYS A 144 1.79 26.08 -1.25
CA LYS A 144 2.46 27.38 -1.35
C LYS A 144 1.36 28.47 -1.34
N PRO A 145 1.45 29.51 -0.50
CA PRO A 145 0.48 30.59 -0.54
C PRO A 145 0.47 31.21 -1.94
N SER A 146 -0.70 31.22 -2.59
CA SER A 146 -0.88 31.89 -3.86
C SER A 146 -1.00 33.40 -3.60
N PHE A 147 -0.39 34.24 -4.45
CA PHE A 147 -0.59 35.70 -4.37
C PHE A 147 -2.05 36.09 -4.61
N ILE A 148 -2.83 35.23 -5.27
CA ILE A 148 -4.26 35.42 -5.54
C ILE A 148 -5.07 35.33 -4.24
N ASP A 149 -4.79 34.37 -3.35
CA ASP A 149 -5.50 34.27 -2.05
C ASP A 149 -5.22 35.44 -1.12
N ALA A 150 -3.99 35.96 -1.13
CA ALA A 150 -3.63 37.16 -0.37
C ALA A 150 -4.36 38.40 -0.91
N GLY A 151 -4.46 38.55 -2.23
CA GLY A 151 -5.21 39.62 -2.89
C GLY A 151 -6.72 39.55 -2.62
N LEU A 152 -7.31 38.34 -2.67
CA LEU A 152 -8.73 38.13 -2.41
C LEU A 152 -9.13 38.46 -0.97
N ARG A 153 -8.28 38.17 0.04
CA ARG A 153 -8.54 38.56 1.44
C ARG A 153 -8.49 40.08 1.65
N ILE A 154 -7.57 40.78 0.98
CA ILE A 154 -7.47 42.24 1.04
C ILE A 154 -8.71 42.88 0.39
N ILE A 155 -9.15 42.37 -0.75
CA ILE A 155 -10.38 42.82 -1.43
C ILE A 155 -11.62 42.52 -0.58
N GLY A 156 -11.72 41.32 0.01
CA GLY A 156 -12.84 40.93 0.86
C GLY A 156 -12.96 41.77 2.15
N ALA A 157 -11.84 42.11 2.78
CA ALA A 157 -11.82 43.02 3.94
C ALA A 157 -12.19 44.47 3.56
N GLY A 158 -11.79 44.93 2.37
CA GLY A 158 -12.15 46.25 1.85
C GLY A 158 -13.64 46.38 1.49
N ILE A 159 -14.23 45.32 0.91
CA ILE A 159 -15.65 45.28 0.55
C ILE A 159 -16.53 45.13 1.79
N GLY A 160 -16.17 44.25 2.74
CA GLY A 160 -16.92 44.06 4.00
C GLY A 160 -17.02 45.32 4.85
N ALA A 161 -15.91 46.08 4.95
CA ALA A 161 -15.90 47.36 5.65
C ALA A 161 -16.78 48.43 4.99
N TYR A 162 -16.94 48.39 3.66
CA TYR A 162 -17.80 49.31 2.92
C TYR A 162 -19.28 48.93 3.07
N SER A 163 -19.60 47.64 3.00
CA SER A 163 -20.97 47.15 3.15
C SER A 163 -21.51 47.33 4.57
N ASP A 164 -20.69 47.14 5.61
CA ASP A 164 -21.10 47.39 7.00
C ASP A 164 -21.34 48.88 7.28
N ARG A 165 -20.54 49.76 6.66
CA ARG A 165 -20.74 51.22 6.74
C ARG A 165 -22.04 51.65 6.05
N GLU A 166 -22.33 51.12 4.87
CA GLU A 166 -23.59 51.42 4.18
C GLU A 166 -24.81 50.84 4.88
N ARG A 167 -24.67 49.71 5.57
CA ARG A 167 -25.75 49.10 6.36
C ARG A 167 -26.06 49.92 7.61
N TRP A 168 -25.03 50.50 8.24
CA TRP A 168 -25.20 51.45 9.34
C TRP A 168 -25.87 52.75 8.90
N ILE A 169 -25.52 53.29 7.72
CA ILE A 169 -26.11 54.52 7.17
C ILE A 169 -27.55 54.30 6.67
N ARG A 170 -27.87 53.12 6.09
CA ARG A 170 -29.24 52.80 5.66
C ARG A 170 -30.16 52.30 6.79
N GLY A 171 -29.58 51.81 7.89
CA GLY A 171 -30.33 51.29 9.04
C GLY A 171 -30.71 52.34 10.09
N ASN A 172 -30.22 53.58 9.99
CA ASN A 172 -30.46 54.61 11.01
C ASN A 172 -31.20 55.83 10.42
N PRO A 173 -32.54 55.94 10.61
CA PRO A 173 -33.33 57.05 10.07
C PRO A 173 -33.12 58.42 10.76
N GLU A 174 -32.17 58.58 11.69
CA GLU A 174 -32.03 59.79 12.52
C GLU A 174 -30.92 60.77 12.10
N SER A 175 -30.30 60.64 10.92
CA SER A 175 -29.23 61.57 10.49
C SER A 175 -29.67 62.64 9.47
N ARG A 176 -30.98 62.88 9.35
CA ARG A 176 -31.52 64.07 8.67
C ARG A 176 -32.08 65.05 9.70
N GLY A 177 -31.17 65.79 10.33
CA GLY A 177 -31.42 66.96 11.16
C GLY A 177 -30.20 67.86 11.07
#